data_AF-A0A7W6HV89-F1
#
_entry.id   AF-A0A7W6HV89-F1
#
_cell.length_a   1.000
_cell.length_b   1.000
_cell.length_c   1.000
_cell.angle_alpha   90.00
_cell.angle_beta   90.00
_cell.angle_gamma   90.00
#
_symmetry.space_group_name_H-M   'P 1'
#
loop_
_entity.id
_entity.type
_entity.pdbx_description
1 polymer ?
#
loop_
_entity_poly.entity_id
_entity_poly.type
_entity_poly.pdbx_seq_one_letter_code
_entity_poly.pdbx_strand_id
1 'polypeptide(L)'
;MEVFSSSNSPFSIVNHRLVGGGVIHVVCEKNRRGLGEPDMIILHYTGGTSAMSSAKFLVRPDVKASAHVVIGRDGQVIQLVPFNIEAWHAGKSSYGGRCELNHYSIGIELDNLGQLRLEGGKFVAECGREVPVKEVYTEDSGEMLTYWHDYTDVQMQVLNEVCGLLVDAYPIGDIVGHSDVTSRKVDPGPALRVADWIRYY
;
A
#
# COMPACT_ATOMS: atom_id res chain seq x y z
N MET A 1 -3.32 -26.08 19.06
CA MET A 1 -3.67 -24.81 18.39
C MET A 1 -3.46 -25.05 16.92
N GLU A 2 -4.55 -25.09 16.17
CA GLU A 2 -4.52 -25.43 14.75
C GLU A 2 -3.77 -24.33 13.99
N VAL A 3 -2.60 -24.69 13.48
CA VAL A 3 -1.91 -23.92 12.44
C VAL A 3 -2.72 -24.20 11.17
N PHE A 4 -3.61 -23.28 10.82
CA PHE A 4 -4.17 -23.25 9.47
C PHE A 4 -3.06 -22.87 8.51
N SER A 5 -2.23 -23.85 8.13
CA SER A 5 -1.52 -23.82 6.84
C SER A 5 -2.59 -24.01 5.76
N SER A 6 -3.27 -22.92 5.42
CA SER A 6 -4.22 -22.90 4.31
C SER A 6 -4.02 -21.64 3.50
N SER A 7 -3.13 -21.70 2.50
CA SER A 7 -3.40 -20.97 1.27
C SER A 7 -2.75 -21.67 0.08
N ASN A 8 -3.58 -22.15 -0.84
CA ASN A 8 -3.21 -22.10 -2.26
C ASN A 8 -3.20 -20.61 -2.66
N SER A 9 -2.35 -19.80 -2.04
CA SER A 9 -2.14 -18.44 -2.50
C SER A 9 -1.68 -18.53 -3.94
N PRO A 10 -2.25 -17.76 -4.87
CA PRO A 10 -1.73 -17.72 -6.23
C PRO A 10 -0.33 -17.10 -6.28
N PHE A 11 0.14 -16.50 -5.18
CA PHE A 11 1.43 -15.85 -5.04
C PHE A 11 2.38 -16.65 -4.12
N SER A 12 3.68 -16.49 -4.34
CA SER A 12 4.74 -16.89 -3.41
C SER A 12 5.92 -15.92 -3.51
N ILE A 13 6.83 -15.96 -2.53
CA ILE A 13 8.05 -15.15 -2.55
C ILE A 13 9.25 -16.04 -2.86
N VAL A 14 9.96 -15.72 -3.95
CA VAL A 14 11.19 -16.40 -4.37
C VAL A 14 12.26 -15.36 -4.63
N ASN A 15 13.42 -15.49 -3.98
CA ASN A 15 14.52 -14.52 -4.08
C ASN A 15 14.07 -13.06 -3.90
N HIS A 16 13.27 -12.79 -2.86
CA HIS A 16 12.72 -11.48 -2.53
C HIS A 16 11.81 -10.86 -3.60
N ARG A 17 11.28 -11.69 -4.52
CA ARG A 17 10.31 -11.30 -5.55
C ARG A 17 9.01 -12.07 -5.39
N LEU A 18 7.89 -11.39 -5.60
CA LEU A 18 6.59 -12.06 -5.74
C LEU A 18 6.56 -12.80 -7.08
N VAL A 19 6.09 -14.05 -7.07
CA VAL A 19 5.90 -14.86 -8.27
C VAL A 19 4.54 -15.55 -8.22
N GLY A 20 4.01 -15.95 -9.37
CA GLY A 20 2.65 -16.50 -9.49
C GLY A 20 1.60 -15.40 -9.68
N GLY A 21 0.32 -15.79 -9.77
CA GLY A 21 -0.83 -14.88 -9.79
C GLY A 21 -0.84 -13.79 -10.87
N GLY A 22 -0.03 -13.92 -11.93
CA GLY A 22 0.10 -12.89 -12.96
C GLY A 22 0.83 -11.61 -12.51
N VAL A 23 1.68 -11.69 -11.46
CA VAL A 23 2.49 -10.56 -11.00
C VAL A 23 3.29 -9.96 -12.16
N ILE A 24 3.22 -8.63 -12.30
CA ILE A 24 4.00 -7.88 -13.27
C ILE A 24 5.23 -7.29 -12.56
N HIS A 25 6.40 -7.39 -13.19
CA HIS A 25 7.61 -6.75 -12.68
C HIS A 25 7.95 -5.51 -13.51
N VAL A 26 8.00 -4.35 -12.88
CA VAL A 26 8.47 -3.10 -13.47
C VAL A 26 9.67 -2.63 -12.68
N VAL A 27 10.88 -2.91 -13.17
CA VAL A 27 12.11 -2.74 -12.38
C VAL A 27 12.39 -1.27 -12.06
N CYS A 28 12.61 -0.97 -10.78
CA CYS A 28 13.05 0.34 -10.31
C CYS A 28 14.58 0.41 -10.18
N GLU A 29 15.27 0.90 -11.22
CA GLU A 29 16.74 0.94 -11.30
C GLU A 29 17.44 1.93 -10.35
N LYS A 30 16.69 2.87 -9.77
CA LYS A 30 17.26 3.91 -8.88
C LYS A 30 17.45 3.43 -7.43
N ASN A 31 16.80 2.33 -7.03
CA ASN A 31 16.95 1.74 -5.70
C ASN A 31 18.04 0.67 -5.72
N ARG A 32 19.10 0.87 -4.94
CA ARG A 32 20.28 -0.02 -4.92
C ARG A 32 20.76 -0.39 -3.52
N ARG A 33 20.28 0.32 -2.49
CA ARG A 33 20.67 0.07 -1.11
C ARG A 33 19.99 -1.21 -0.64
N GLY A 34 20.76 -2.12 -0.06
CA GLY A 34 20.22 -3.33 0.57
C GLY A 34 19.31 -2.98 1.75
N LEU A 35 18.14 -3.59 1.78
CA LEU A 35 17.29 -3.69 2.94
C LEU A 35 17.66 -5.01 3.63
N GLY A 36 17.86 -4.98 4.95
CA GLY A 36 18.15 -6.18 5.74
C GLY A 36 16.93 -7.09 5.81
N GLU A 37 16.61 -7.56 7.01
CA GLU A 37 15.32 -8.20 7.27
C GLU A 37 14.32 -7.10 7.65
N PRO A 38 13.39 -6.72 6.76
CA PRO A 38 12.36 -5.75 7.14
C PRO A 38 11.46 -6.36 8.20
N ASP A 39 11.07 -5.54 9.18
CA ASP A 39 10.17 -5.92 10.27
C ASP A 39 8.87 -5.08 10.26
N MET A 40 8.69 -4.24 9.24
CA MET A 40 7.49 -3.43 9.07
C MET A 40 6.93 -3.47 7.65
N ILE A 41 5.62 -3.28 7.53
CA ILE A 41 4.95 -2.92 6.27
C ILE A 41 4.31 -1.55 6.46
N ILE A 42 4.49 -0.66 5.47
CA ILE A 42 3.82 0.64 5.45
C ILE A 42 2.88 0.68 4.24
N LEU A 43 1.60 0.91 4.51
CA LEU A 43 0.54 0.96 3.52
C LEU A 43 0.28 2.40 3.05
N HIS A 44 0.09 2.55 1.74
CA HIS A 44 -0.10 3.83 1.05
C HIS A 44 -1.27 3.72 0.09
N TYR A 45 -1.81 4.87 -0.31
CA TYR A 45 -2.52 4.98 -1.59
C TYR A 45 -1.71 5.81 -2.57
N THR A 46 -1.91 5.55 -3.86
CA THR A 46 -1.13 6.24 -4.91
C THR A 46 -1.61 7.66 -5.21
N GLY A 47 -2.92 7.95 -5.06
CA GLY A 47 -3.53 9.20 -5.53
C GLY A 47 -3.54 9.33 -7.06
N GLY A 48 -3.13 8.27 -7.76
CA GLY A 48 -2.96 8.21 -9.20
C GLY A 48 -4.22 7.77 -9.93
N THR A 49 -4.13 7.70 -11.26
CA THR A 49 -5.26 7.35 -12.12
C THR A 49 -5.39 5.85 -12.41
N SER A 50 -4.31 5.09 -12.26
CA SER A 50 -4.27 3.62 -12.36
C SER A 50 -2.99 3.05 -11.75
N ALA A 51 -3.04 1.79 -11.30
CA ALA A 51 -1.91 1.05 -10.78
C ALA A 51 -0.67 1.09 -11.70
N MET A 52 -0.84 0.77 -12.99
CA MET A 52 0.27 0.76 -13.96
C MET A 52 0.86 2.15 -14.21
N SER A 53 0.03 3.20 -14.21
CA SER A 53 0.53 4.58 -14.34
C SER A 53 1.35 4.97 -13.11
N SER A 54 0.85 4.66 -11.91
CA SER A 54 1.55 4.91 -10.65
C SER A 54 2.86 4.13 -10.57
N ALA A 55 2.86 2.85 -10.94
CA ALA A 55 4.06 2.02 -11.05
C ALA A 55 5.12 2.63 -11.98
N LYS A 56 4.72 3.02 -13.20
CA LYS A 56 5.62 3.67 -14.16
C LYS A 56 6.16 5.00 -13.64
N PHE A 57 5.35 5.78 -12.93
CA PHE A 57 5.80 7.02 -12.29
C PHE A 57 6.84 6.74 -11.19
N LEU A 58 6.55 5.80 -10.30
CA LEU A 58 7.41 5.45 -9.16
C LEU A 58 8.78 4.93 -9.57
N VAL A 59 8.93 4.29 -10.74
CA VAL A 59 10.24 3.80 -11.21
C VAL A 59 11.09 4.85 -11.93
N ARG A 60 10.53 6.02 -12.25
CA ARG A 60 11.27 7.07 -12.96
C ARG A 60 12.49 7.55 -12.17
N PRO A 61 13.64 7.78 -12.81
CA PRO A 61 14.88 8.18 -12.12
C PRO A 61 14.79 9.58 -11.48
N ASP A 62 13.96 10.48 -12.02
CA ASP A 62 13.78 11.84 -11.50
C ASP A 62 12.82 11.93 -10.31
N VAL A 63 12.03 10.87 -10.05
CA VAL A 63 11.07 10.82 -8.95
C VAL A 63 11.78 10.42 -7.66
N LYS A 64 11.61 11.18 -6.58
CA LYS A 64 12.24 10.92 -5.27
C LYS A 64 11.42 10.01 -4.36
N ALA A 65 10.61 9.14 -4.96
CA ALA A 65 9.75 8.17 -4.30
C ALA A 65 9.75 6.84 -5.06
N SER A 66 9.51 5.73 -4.36
CA SER A 66 9.34 4.38 -4.91
C SER A 66 8.68 3.49 -3.87
N ALA A 67 8.05 2.39 -4.29
CA ALA A 67 7.46 1.39 -3.41
C ALA A 67 7.91 -0.01 -3.82
N HIS A 68 7.69 -1.01 -2.97
CA HIS A 68 8.00 -2.39 -3.33
C HIS A 68 6.91 -2.97 -4.24
N VAL A 69 5.65 -2.72 -3.91
CA VAL A 69 4.48 -3.28 -4.61
C VAL A 69 3.45 -2.19 -4.86
N VAL A 70 2.78 -2.25 -6.01
CA VAL A 70 1.55 -1.52 -6.32
C VAL A 70 0.43 -2.55 -6.56
N ILE A 71 -0.70 -2.41 -5.89
CA ILE A 71 -1.88 -3.28 -6.04
C ILE A 71 -3.03 -2.47 -6.66
N GLY A 72 -3.50 -2.93 -7.83
CA GLY A 72 -4.59 -2.32 -8.58
C GLY A 72 -5.97 -2.60 -8.00
N ARG A 73 -6.95 -1.76 -8.38
CA ARG A 73 -8.36 -1.92 -8.00
C ARG A 73 -8.98 -3.22 -8.51
N ASP A 74 -8.41 -3.82 -9.53
CA ASP A 74 -8.81 -5.10 -10.11
C ASP A 74 -8.04 -6.30 -9.52
N GLY A 75 -7.17 -6.08 -8.54
CA GLY A 75 -6.31 -7.10 -7.96
C GLY A 75 -4.98 -7.31 -8.70
N GLN A 76 -4.68 -6.53 -9.75
CA GLN A 76 -3.38 -6.60 -10.42
C GLN A 76 -2.25 -6.27 -9.43
N VAL A 77 -1.21 -7.11 -9.40
CA VAL A 77 -0.01 -6.88 -8.58
C VAL A 77 1.16 -6.50 -9.45
N ILE A 78 1.80 -5.36 -9.15
CA ILE A 78 2.99 -4.89 -9.83
C ILE A 78 4.12 -4.72 -8.81
N GLN A 79 5.19 -5.50 -8.92
CA GLN A 79 6.35 -5.35 -8.04
C GLN A 79 7.44 -4.49 -8.70
N LEU A 80 7.90 -3.47 -7.99
CA LEU A 80 8.91 -2.53 -8.49
C LEU A 80 10.31 -2.83 -7.93
N VAL A 81 10.40 -2.89 -6.61
CA VAL A 81 11.64 -3.10 -5.85
C VAL A 81 11.58 -4.50 -5.19
N PRO A 82 12.64 -5.32 -5.26
CA PRO A 82 12.69 -6.57 -4.51
C PRO A 82 12.69 -6.30 -3.00
N PHE A 83 12.14 -7.21 -2.19
CA PHE A 83 11.96 -6.99 -0.74
C PHE A 83 13.26 -6.92 0.09
N ASN A 84 14.42 -7.22 -0.50
CA ASN A 84 15.74 -7.00 0.12
C ASN A 84 16.45 -5.73 -0.38
N ILE A 85 15.74 -4.82 -1.06
CA ILE A 85 16.27 -3.55 -1.51
C ILE A 85 15.37 -2.45 -0.98
N GLU A 86 15.97 -1.41 -0.41
CA GLU A 86 15.26 -0.29 0.18
C GLU A 86 14.53 0.54 -0.87
N ALA A 87 13.20 0.60 -0.79
CA ALA A 87 12.36 1.55 -1.50
C ALA A 87 12.26 2.90 -0.75
N TRP A 88 11.77 3.94 -1.43
CA TRP A 88 11.66 5.30 -0.90
C TRP A 88 10.20 5.72 -0.77
N HIS A 89 9.49 5.21 0.24
CA HIS A 89 8.04 5.41 0.38
C HIS A 89 7.67 6.21 1.63
N ALA A 90 8.33 5.98 2.77
CA ALA A 90 7.97 6.60 4.05
C ALA A 90 8.48 8.05 4.19
N GLY A 91 9.61 8.36 3.53
CA GLY A 91 10.32 9.63 3.71
C GLY A 91 10.61 9.94 5.19
N LYS A 92 10.51 11.21 5.59
CA LYS A 92 10.65 11.62 6.99
C LYS A 92 9.52 11.04 7.85
N SER A 93 9.82 9.98 8.57
CA SER A 93 8.86 9.12 9.26
C SER A 93 9.42 8.65 10.60
N SER A 94 8.53 8.34 11.55
CA SER A 94 8.89 7.80 12.86
C SER A 94 7.77 6.93 13.44
N TYR A 95 8.13 5.78 14.02
CA TYR A 95 7.19 4.85 14.67
C TYR A 95 7.94 3.99 15.68
N GLY A 96 7.32 3.69 16.83
CA GLY A 96 7.93 2.82 17.85
C GLY A 96 9.32 3.27 18.33
N GLY A 97 9.60 4.58 18.33
CA GLY A 97 10.91 5.14 18.69
C GLY A 97 11.98 5.08 17.60
N ARG A 98 11.68 4.54 16.41
CA ARG A 98 12.55 4.52 15.22
C ARG A 98 12.22 5.69 14.29
N CYS A 99 13.21 6.14 13.51
CA CYS A 99 13.07 7.18 12.48
C CYS A 99 13.57 6.66 11.12
N GLU A 100 13.23 7.36 10.03
CA GLU A 100 13.66 7.03 8.67
C GLU A 100 13.26 5.59 8.27
N LEU A 101 11.95 5.33 8.34
CA LEU A 101 11.42 3.96 8.35
C LEU A 101 11.62 3.18 7.04
N ASN A 102 12.05 3.81 5.94
CA ASN A 102 12.49 3.09 4.73
C ASN A 102 13.55 2.02 5.06
N HIS A 103 14.39 2.24 6.08
CA HIS A 103 15.45 1.31 6.49
C HIS A 103 14.96 0.00 7.12
N TYR A 104 13.67 -0.10 7.43
CA TYR A 104 13.08 -1.22 8.18
C TYR A 104 11.83 -1.79 7.52
N SER A 105 11.33 -1.18 6.44
CA SER A 105 9.96 -1.40 5.99
C SER A 105 9.81 -1.73 4.51
N ILE A 106 8.73 -2.46 4.24
CA ILE A 106 8.20 -2.72 2.90
C ILE A 106 7.03 -1.78 2.63
N GLY A 107 7.18 -0.85 1.69
CA GLY A 107 6.08 -0.03 1.17
C GLY A 107 5.19 -0.76 0.17
N ILE A 108 3.88 -0.78 0.43
CA ILE A 108 2.83 -1.26 -0.49
C ILE A 108 1.89 -0.11 -0.84
N GLU A 109 1.73 0.15 -2.13
CA GLU A 109 0.88 1.19 -2.70
C GLU A 109 -0.43 0.60 -3.23
N LEU A 110 -1.56 1.17 -2.85
CA LEU A 110 -2.87 0.78 -3.33
C LEU A 110 -3.36 1.80 -4.38
N ASP A 111 -3.80 1.32 -5.54
CA ASP A 111 -4.46 2.16 -6.54
C ASP A 111 -5.79 2.69 -5.99
N ASN A 112 -5.76 3.93 -5.51
CA ASN A 112 -6.86 4.60 -4.86
C ASN A 112 -6.63 6.13 -4.99
N LEU A 113 -7.74 6.88 -5.02
CA LEU A 113 -7.76 8.32 -5.28
C LEU A 113 -7.66 9.14 -3.98
N GLY A 114 -7.72 8.49 -2.83
CA GLY A 114 -7.60 9.10 -1.51
C GLY A 114 -8.85 9.84 -1.07
N GLN A 115 -8.64 10.94 -0.35
CA GLN A 115 -9.71 11.78 0.18
C GLN A 115 -10.42 12.54 -0.95
N LEU A 116 -11.75 12.61 -0.86
CA LEU A 116 -12.63 13.23 -1.84
C LEU A 116 -13.24 14.50 -1.29
N ARG A 117 -13.48 15.47 -2.17
CA ARG A 117 -14.24 16.69 -1.86
C ARG A 117 -15.66 16.55 -2.40
N LEU A 118 -16.63 17.00 -1.61
CA LEU A 118 -18.02 17.11 -2.06
C LEU A 118 -18.24 18.50 -2.68
N GLU A 119 -18.33 18.57 -4.00
CA GLU A 119 -18.45 19.82 -4.77
C GLU A 119 -19.64 19.72 -5.72
N GLY A 120 -20.61 20.63 -5.60
CA GLY A 120 -21.77 20.66 -6.51
C GLY A 120 -22.58 19.35 -6.53
N GLY A 121 -22.63 18.62 -5.41
CA GLY A 121 -23.30 17.31 -5.31
C GLY A 121 -22.50 16.14 -5.88
N LYS A 122 -21.23 16.34 -6.23
CA LYS A 122 -20.34 15.32 -6.78
C LYS A 122 -19.16 15.09 -5.85
N PHE A 123 -18.68 13.85 -5.81
CA PHE A 123 -17.43 13.52 -5.11
C PHE A 123 -16.28 13.63 -6.08
N VAL A 124 -15.29 14.46 -5.76
CA VAL A 124 -14.17 14.80 -6.65
C VAL A 124 -12.85 14.53 -5.95
N ALA A 125 -12.00 13.73 -6.58
CA ALA A 125 -10.64 13.45 -6.12
C ALA A 125 -9.70 14.65 -6.35
N GLU A 126 -8.54 14.64 -5.70
CA GLU A 126 -7.53 15.70 -5.87
C GLU A 126 -7.12 15.90 -7.35
N CYS A 127 -7.01 14.83 -8.11
CA CYS A 127 -6.71 14.86 -9.54
C CYS A 127 -7.85 15.37 -10.43
N GLY A 128 -8.98 15.80 -9.85
CA GLY A 128 -10.15 16.33 -10.55
C GLY A 128 -11.11 15.27 -11.09
N ARG A 129 -10.85 13.97 -10.83
CA ARG A 129 -11.76 12.89 -11.24
C ARG A 129 -13.00 12.88 -10.36
N GLU A 130 -14.16 12.82 -10.99
CA GLU A 130 -15.43 12.51 -10.33
C GLU A 130 -15.48 11.02 -9.95
N VAL A 131 -15.91 10.73 -8.72
CA VAL A 131 -16.03 9.39 -8.16
C VAL A 131 -17.51 9.03 -8.00
N PRO A 132 -17.99 7.90 -8.55
CA PRO A 132 -19.36 7.46 -8.37
C PRO A 132 -19.68 7.23 -6.89
N VAL A 133 -20.88 7.61 -6.43
CA VAL A 133 -21.31 7.45 -5.02
C VAL A 133 -21.10 6.03 -4.48
N LYS A 134 -21.30 5.00 -5.31
CA LYS A 134 -21.09 3.58 -4.94
C LYS A 134 -19.63 3.23 -4.61
N GLU A 135 -18.67 4.08 -4.97
CA GLU A 135 -17.24 3.92 -4.70
C GLU A 135 -16.76 4.93 -3.66
N VAL A 136 -17.68 5.53 -2.89
CA VAL A 136 -17.38 6.49 -1.84
C VAL A 136 -17.62 5.86 -0.48
N TYR A 137 -16.57 5.82 0.32
CA TYR A 137 -16.64 5.54 1.74
C TYR A 137 -16.85 6.86 2.49
N THR A 138 -17.82 6.89 3.41
CA THR A 138 -18.10 8.05 4.26
C THR A 138 -17.67 7.72 5.67
N GLU A 139 -16.69 8.47 6.18
CA GLU A 139 -16.25 8.39 7.57
C GLU A 139 -17.00 9.46 8.38
N ASP A 140 -17.67 9.02 9.44
CA ASP A 140 -18.37 9.89 10.38
C ASP A 140 -17.64 9.88 11.72
N SER A 141 -16.81 10.90 11.96
CA SER A 141 -16.13 11.08 13.24
C SER A 141 -17.03 11.66 14.34
N GLY A 142 -18.30 11.94 14.04
CA GLY A 142 -19.24 12.64 14.92
C GLY A 142 -19.12 14.18 14.89
N GLU A 143 -18.02 14.72 14.37
CA GLU A 143 -17.82 16.17 14.21
C GLU A 143 -17.98 16.62 12.75
N MET A 144 -17.41 15.87 11.82
CA MET A 144 -17.41 16.21 10.40
C MET A 144 -17.35 14.95 9.55
N LEU A 145 -18.25 14.88 8.57
CA LEU A 145 -18.18 13.83 7.54
C LEU A 145 -16.97 14.05 6.65
N THR A 146 -16.19 13.00 6.44
CA THR A 146 -15.15 12.97 5.40
C THR A 146 -15.46 11.88 4.39
N TYR A 147 -15.09 12.13 3.14
CA TYR A 147 -15.39 11.24 2.03
C TYR A 147 -14.10 10.72 1.43
N TRP A 148 -14.07 9.44 1.11
CA TRP A 148 -12.87 8.74 0.68
C TRP A 148 -13.23 7.83 -0.48
N HIS A 149 -12.31 7.65 -1.42
CA HIS A 149 -12.49 6.65 -2.46
C HIS A 149 -12.36 5.26 -1.82
N ASP A 150 -13.39 4.45 -1.95
CA ASP A 150 -13.43 3.12 -1.34
C ASP A 150 -12.48 2.15 -2.07
N TYR A 151 -11.93 1.21 -1.30
CA TYR A 151 -11.13 0.11 -1.83
C TYR A 151 -12.03 -1.02 -2.30
N THR A 152 -11.65 -1.70 -3.39
CA THR A 152 -12.44 -2.84 -3.88
C THR A 152 -12.16 -4.08 -3.05
N ASP A 153 -13.12 -5.00 -2.98
CA ASP A 153 -12.95 -6.23 -2.19
C ASP A 153 -11.81 -7.10 -2.71
N VAL A 154 -11.63 -7.17 -4.05
CA VAL A 154 -10.50 -7.91 -4.66
C VAL A 154 -9.15 -7.27 -4.31
N GLN A 155 -9.08 -5.94 -4.25
CA GLN A 155 -7.86 -5.24 -3.86
C GLN A 155 -7.50 -5.53 -2.39
N MET A 156 -8.49 -5.58 -1.49
CA MET A 156 -8.27 -5.93 -0.08
C MET A 156 -7.89 -7.41 0.09
N GLN A 157 -8.50 -8.32 -0.67
CA GLN A 157 -8.11 -9.73 -0.67
C GLN A 157 -6.63 -9.88 -1.05
N VAL A 158 -6.21 -9.27 -2.16
CA VAL A 158 -4.81 -9.34 -2.63
C VAL A 158 -3.85 -8.68 -1.63
N LEU A 159 -4.24 -7.55 -1.03
CA LEU A 159 -3.44 -6.93 0.03
C LEU A 159 -3.22 -7.88 1.20
N ASN A 160 -4.27 -8.53 1.69
CA ASN A 160 -4.19 -9.49 2.79
C ASN A 160 -3.30 -10.69 2.43
N GLU A 161 -3.41 -11.22 1.21
CA GLU A 161 -2.55 -12.31 0.72
C GLU A 161 -1.06 -11.90 0.66
N VAL A 162 -0.77 -10.72 0.10
CA VAL A 162 0.61 -10.21 0.01
C VAL A 162 1.19 -9.93 1.40
N CYS A 163 0.43 -9.30 2.30
CA CYS A 163 0.86 -9.07 3.67
C CYS A 163 1.11 -10.39 4.41
N GLY A 164 0.25 -11.40 4.24
CA GLY A 164 0.42 -12.72 4.86
C GLY A 164 1.72 -13.39 4.42
N LEU A 165 2.00 -13.39 3.11
CA LEU A 165 3.26 -13.92 2.57
C LEU A 165 4.49 -13.19 3.11
N LEU A 166 4.41 -11.87 3.29
CA LEU A 166 5.49 -11.08 3.86
C LEU A 166 5.73 -11.38 5.34
N VAL A 167 4.66 -11.57 6.12
CA VAL A 167 4.73 -11.97 7.53
C VAL A 167 5.30 -13.37 7.68
N ASP A 168 5.00 -14.29 6.75
CA ASP A 168 5.58 -15.64 6.76
C ASP A 168 7.06 -15.63 6.35
N ALA A 169 7.48 -14.70 5.49
CA ALA A 169 8.83 -14.66 4.90
C ALA A 169 9.84 -13.78 5.66
N TYR A 170 9.38 -12.81 6.43
CA TYR A 170 10.20 -11.80 7.13
C TYR A 170 9.70 -11.61 8.56
N PRO A 171 10.53 -11.09 9.50
CA PRO A 171 10.12 -10.87 10.89
C PRO A 171 9.20 -9.65 11.06
N ILE A 172 8.14 -9.54 10.24
CA ILE A 172 7.19 -8.43 10.27
C ILE A 172 6.42 -8.43 11.59
N GLY A 173 6.64 -7.39 12.39
CA GLY A 173 5.93 -7.14 13.65
C GLY A 173 4.86 -6.06 13.52
N ASP A 174 5.08 -5.09 12.61
CA ASP A 174 4.21 -3.91 12.48
C ASP A 174 3.67 -3.77 11.04
N ILE A 175 2.37 -3.56 10.91
CA ILE A 175 1.72 -3.19 9.64
C ILE A 175 0.93 -1.90 9.90
N VAL A 176 1.38 -0.80 9.32
CA VAL A 176 0.89 0.55 9.64
C VAL A 176 0.56 1.33 8.38
N GLY A 177 -0.27 2.35 8.52
CA GLY A 177 -0.50 3.35 7.50
C GLY A 177 0.61 4.37 7.44
N HIS A 178 0.73 5.06 6.32
CA HIS A 178 1.64 6.19 6.20
C HIS A 178 1.27 7.33 7.18
N SER A 179 -0.02 7.51 7.45
CA SER A 179 -0.56 8.44 8.47
C SER A 179 -0.02 8.17 9.87
N ASP A 180 0.27 6.91 10.20
CA ASP A 180 0.64 6.50 11.56
C ASP A 180 2.12 6.81 11.83
N VAL A 181 2.90 6.97 10.77
CA VAL A 181 4.35 7.21 10.85
C VAL A 181 4.75 8.64 10.54
N THR A 182 3.83 9.47 10.02
CA THR A 182 4.08 10.88 9.76
C THR A 182 2.80 11.72 9.69
N SER A 183 2.79 12.87 10.36
CA SER A 183 1.66 13.81 10.33
C SER A 183 1.47 14.55 9.00
N ARG A 184 2.39 14.37 8.04
CA ARG A 184 2.32 15.00 6.72
C ARG A 184 1.40 14.27 5.75
N LYS A 185 0.91 13.11 6.15
CA LYS A 185 0.25 12.13 5.29
C LYS A 185 -1.04 11.66 5.95
N VAL A 186 -2.00 11.31 5.11
CA VAL A 186 -3.34 10.87 5.52
C VAL A 186 -3.70 9.52 4.87
N ASP A 187 -2.84 9.01 3.99
CA ASP A 187 -2.93 7.68 3.41
C ASP A 187 -2.57 6.59 4.41
N PRO A 188 -3.19 5.40 4.33
CA PRO A 188 -4.15 4.94 3.33
C PRO A 188 -5.60 5.41 3.59
N GLY A 189 -5.86 6.09 4.71
CA GLY A 189 -7.16 6.65 5.07
C GLY A 189 -8.14 5.63 5.69
N PRO A 190 -9.27 6.12 6.25
CA PRO A 190 -10.22 5.31 7.02
C PRO A 190 -11.01 4.31 6.16
N ALA A 191 -11.01 4.45 4.83
CA ALA A 191 -11.65 3.50 3.93
C ALA A 191 -10.90 2.15 3.85
N LEU A 192 -9.65 2.08 4.34
CA LEU A 192 -8.86 0.86 4.26
C LEU A 192 -9.45 -0.23 5.16
N ARG A 193 -9.72 -1.41 4.57
CA ARG A 193 -10.29 -2.57 5.25
C ARG A 193 -9.30 -3.74 5.20
N VAL A 194 -8.55 -3.94 6.28
CA VAL A 194 -7.61 -5.06 6.41
C VAL A 194 -8.22 -6.22 7.21
N ALA A 195 -7.70 -7.44 7.02
CA ALA A 195 -8.14 -8.60 7.80
C ALA A 195 -7.83 -8.43 9.30
N ASP A 196 -8.67 -9.00 10.18
CA ASP A 196 -8.58 -8.85 11.64
C ASP A 196 -7.21 -9.23 12.25
N TRP A 197 -6.46 -10.11 11.58
CA TRP A 197 -5.14 -10.52 12.04
C TRP A 197 -4.06 -9.46 11.79
N ILE A 198 -4.29 -8.55 10.83
CA ILE A 198 -3.48 -7.36 10.61
C ILE A 198 -3.86 -6.38 11.71
N ARG A 199 -2.98 -6.22 12.71
CA ARG A 199 -3.16 -5.25 13.78
C ARG A 199 -2.88 -3.84 13.25
N TYR A 200 -3.89 -3.27 12.62
CA TYR A 200 -3.93 -1.88 12.17
C TYR A 200 -4.73 -1.11 13.23
N TYR A 201 -4.05 -0.24 14.00
CA TYR A 201 -4.63 0.53 15.11
C TYR A 201 -4.89 1.97 14.70
#